data_AF-N1V652-F1
#
_entry.id   AF-N1V652-F1
#
_cell.length_a   1.000
_cell.length_b   1.000
_cell.length_c   1.000
_cell.angle_alpha   90.00
_cell.angle_beta   90.00
_cell.angle_gamma   90.00
#
_symmetry.space_group_name_H-M   'P 1'
#
loop_
_entity.id
_entity.type
_entity.pdbx_description
1 polymer ?
#
loop_
_entity_poly.entity_id
_entity_poly.type
_entity_poly.pdbx_seq_one_letter_code
_entity_poly.pdbx_strand_id
1 'polypeptide(L)'
;MNHSPARSSTPSIVLALAADAAAVVLFAGIGRDTHEHGLDPAGILLTASPFLAGTLIGWAVSRAWRKPLALWPTGIIIWACAVVLGLVLRGVSGGGLAFSFQIVTTLVLAAFLLGWRLAAHLVIRIRNRRRVAYPRN
;
A
#
# COMPACT_ATOMS: atom_id res chain seq x y z
N MET A 1 29.94 -1.09 21.04
CA MET A 1 29.51 -1.54 19.69
C MET A 1 28.16 -0.91 19.40
N ASN A 2 28.13 0.21 18.68
CA ASN A 2 26.88 0.89 18.33
C ASN A 2 26.33 0.30 17.02
N HIS A 3 25.22 -0.44 17.09
CA HIS A 3 24.45 -0.77 15.90
C HIS A 3 23.65 0.47 15.47
N SER A 4 24.24 1.31 14.61
CA SER A 4 23.47 2.34 13.92
C SER A 4 22.36 1.67 13.10
N PRO A 5 21.07 1.97 13.32
CA PRO A 5 20.01 1.40 12.51
C PRO A 5 20.19 1.87 11.07
N ALA A 6 20.32 0.93 10.12
CA ALA A 6 20.44 1.23 8.70
C ALA A 6 19.26 2.11 8.25
N ARG A 7 19.53 3.38 7.91
CA ARG A 7 18.52 4.28 7.34
C ARG A 7 18.15 3.77 5.94
N SER A 8 16.86 3.70 5.63
CA SER A 8 16.43 3.42 4.25
C SER A 8 16.84 4.55 3.31
N SER A 9 17.25 4.20 2.10
CA SER A 9 17.64 5.18 1.07
C SER A 9 16.41 5.91 0.53
N THR A 10 16.55 7.20 0.20
CA THR A 10 15.49 8.04 -0.39
C THR A 10 14.78 7.38 -1.58
N PRO A 11 15.48 6.72 -2.53
CA PRO A 11 14.81 6.03 -3.64
C PRO A 11 13.90 4.88 -3.18
N SER A 12 14.26 4.16 -2.13
CA SER A 12 13.43 3.08 -1.58
C SER A 12 12.16 3.61 -0.92
N ILE A 13 12.21 4.82 -0.35
CA ILE A 13 11.06 5.47 0.27
C ILE A 13 10.07 5.89 -0.81
N VAL A 14 10.55 6.60 -1.83
CA VAL A 14 9.73 7.07 -2.96
C VAL A 14 9.08 5.89 -3.69
N LEU A 15 9.84 4.84 -3.99
CA LEU A 15 9.30 3.67 -4.69
C LEU A 15 8.22 2.95 -3.88
N ALA A 16 8.40 2.84 -2.57
CA ALA A 16 7.40 2.21 -1.71
C ALA A 16 6.11 3.03 -1.62
N LEU A 17 6.22 4.35 -1.49
CA LEU A 17 5.08 5.25 -1.46
C LEU A 17 4.32 5.22 -2.80
N ALA A 18 5.06 5.22 -3.91
CA ALA A 18 4.48 5.10 -5.25
C ALA A 18 3.77 3.75 -5.44
N ALA A 19 4.35 2.65 -4.97
CA ALA A 19 3.72 1.32 -5.03
C ALA A 19 2.41 1.27 -4.22
N ASP A 20 2.38 1.87 -3.03
CA ASP A 20 1.15 1.97 -2.22
C ASP A 20 0.08 2.84 -2.90
N ALA A 21 0.47 3.99 -3.42
CA ALA A 21 -0.46 4.87 -4.14
C ALA A 21 -1.02 4.17 -5.39
N ALA A 22 -0.16 3.51 -6.18
CA ALA A 22 -0.56 2.74 -7.35
C ALA A 22 -1.50 1.58 -6.99
N ALA A 23 -1.23 0.87 -5.89
CA ALA A 23 -2.13 -0.17 -5.36
C ALA A 23 -3.53 0.37 -5.04
N VAL A 24 -3.62 1.53 -4.37
CA VAL A 24 -4.91 2.14 -4.03
C VAL A 24 -5.65 2.65 -5.27
N VAL A 25 -4.93 3.27 -6.22
CA VAL A 25 -5.52 3.72 -7.49
C VAL A 25 -6.02 2.53 -8.31
N LEU A 26 -5.26 1.43 -8.36
CA LEU A 26 -5.66 0.20 -9.03
C LEU A 26 -6.92 -0.40 -8.40
N PHE A 27 -7.01 -0.43 -7.07
CA PHE A 27 -8.22 -0.83 -6.36
C PHE A 27 -9.43 0.01 -6.76
N ALA A 28 -9.29 1.34 -6.80
CA ALA A 28 -10.37 2.24 -7.19
C ALA A 28 -10.79 2.06 -8.66
N GLY A 29 -9.82 1.86 -9.56
CA GLY A 29 -10.06 1.60 -10.98
C GLY A 29 -10.83 0.30 -11.20
N ILE A 30 -10.37 -0.81 -10.61
CA ILE A 30 -11.04 -2.12 -10.71
C ILE A 30 -12.44 -2.06 -10.09
N GLY A 31 -12.58 -1.41 -8.93
CA GLY A 31 -13.86 -1.23 -8.27
C GLY A 31 -14.87 -0.44 -9.10
N ARG A 32 -14.43 0.65 -9.76
CA ARG A 32 -15.28 1.42 -10.68
C ARG A 32 -15.64 0.61 -11.91
N ASP A 33 -14.69 -0.03 -12.59
CA ASP A 33 -14.96 -0.84 -13.80
C ASP A 33 -16.00 -1.93 -13.55
N THR A 34 -16.01 -2.49 -12.33
CA THR A 34 -16.96 -3.53 -11.92
C THR A 34 -18.38 -3.00 -11.65
N HIS A 35 -18.53 -1.74 -11.24
CA HIS A 35 -19.81 -1.18 -10.76
C HIS A 35 -20.37 -0.03 -11.60
N GLU A 36 -19.52 0.66 -12.35
CA GLU A 36 -19.84 1.80 -13.20
C GLU A 36 -19.31 1.50 -14.61
N HIS A 37 -20.11 1.79 -15.63
CA HIS A 37 -19.69 1.60 -17.01
C HIS A 37 -18.70 2.71 -17.44
N GLY A 38 -17.41 2.54 -17.15
CA GLY A 38 -16.33 3.33 -17.74
C GLY A 38 -15.17 3.74 -16.81
N LEU A 39 -13.96 3.77 -17.39
CA LEU A 39 -12.72 4.22 -16.76
C LEU A 39 -12.52 5.74 -16.94
N ASP A 40 -13.27 6.55 -16.19
CA ASP A 40 -13.00 7.99 -16.09
C ASP A 40 -11.87 8.28 -15.06
N PRO A 41 -10.73 8.87 -15.45
CA PRO A 41 -9.63 9.16 -14.54
C PRO A 41 -10.03 10.04 -13.34
N ALA A 42 -10.93 11.01 -13.54
CA ALA A 42 -11.38 11.88 -12.46
C ALA A 42 -12.21 11.10 -11.43
N GLY A 43 -13.15 10.27 -11.89
CA GLY A 43 -13.93 9.37 -11.05
C GLY A 43 -13.07 8.36 -10.28
N ILE A 44 -12.00 7.83 -10.89
CA ILE A 44 -11.03 6.94 -10.22
C ILE A 44 -10.33 7.68 -9.08
N LEU A 45 -9.81 8.88 -9.34
CA LEU A 45 -9.12 9.68 -8.32
C LEU A 45 -10.07 10.08 -7.19
N LEU A 46 -11.31 10.45 -7.50
CA LEU A 46 -12.33 10.77 -6.50
C LEU A 46 -12.61 9.55 -5.60
N THR A 47 -12.76 8.37 -6.21
CA THR A 47 -12.98 7.11 -5.50
C THR A 47 -11.77 6.68 -4.66
N ALA A 48 -10.57 6.89 -5.17
CA ALA A 48 -9.31 6.56 -4.49
C ALA A 48 -8.98 7.52 -3.34
N SER A 49 -9.38 8.78 -3.44
CA SER A 49 -8.99 9.86 -2.51
C SER A 49 -9.14 9.54 -1.02
N PRO A 50 -10.26 8.98 -0.50
CA PRO A 50 -10.36 8.67 0.93
C PRO A 50 -9.36 7.57 1.35
N PHE A 51 -9.13 6.58 0.50
CA PHE A 51 -8.19 5.49 0.78
C PHE A 51 -6.73 5.93 0.66
N LEU A 52 -6.43 6.83 -0.28
CA LEU A 52 -5.12 7.48 -0.38
C LEU A 52 -4.84 8.31 0.87
N ALA A 53 -5.82 9.08 1.36
CA ALA A 53 -5.68 9.81 2.62
C ALA A 53 -5.41 8.88 3.80
N GLY A 54 -6.17 7.79 3.93
CA GLY A 54 -5.93 6.76 4.94
C GLY A 54 -4.54 6.11 4.83
N THR A 55 -4.06 5.89 3.61
CA THR A 55 -2.72 5.33 3.32
C THR A 55 -1.61 6.27 3.75
N LEU A 56 -1.74 7.57 3.46
CA LEU A 56 -0.78 8.61 3.88
C LEU A 56 -0.73 8.76 5.40
N ILE A 57 -1.88 8.68 6.07
CA ILE A 57 -1.94 8.68 7.54
C ILE A 57 -1.25 7.43 8.09
N GLY A 58 -1.48 6.26 7.50
CA GLY A 58 -0.79 5.03 7.87
C GLY A 58 0.73 5.12 7.71
N TRP A 59 1.21 5.80 6.66
CA TRP A 59 2.62 6.12 6.46
C TRP A 59 3.19 6.98 7.59
N ALA A 60 2.46 8.01 8.01
CA ALA A 60 2.83 8.87 9.14
C ALA A 60 2.87 8.10 10.46
N VAL A 61 1.79 7.36 10.79
CA VAL A 61 1.64 6.60 12.04
C VAL A 61 2.72 5.52 12.18
N SER A 62 2.96 4.76 11.11
CA SER A 62 4.00 3.71 11.10
C SER A 62 5.43 4.25 11.03
N ARG A 63 5.60 5.54 10.70
CA ARG A 63 6.88 6.14 10.32
C ARG A 63 7.55 5.32 9.22
N ALA A 64 6.78 5.01 8.18
CA ALA A 64 7.15 4.08 7.12
C ALA A 64 8.49 4.42 6.44
N TRP A 65 8.88 5.69 6.40
CA TRP A 65 10.19 6.15 5.93
C TRP A 65 11.39 5.57 6.70
N ARG A 66 11.20 4.88 7.84
CA ARG A 66 12.27 4.15 8.53
C ARG A 66 12.45 2.73 8.02
N LYS A 67 11.35 2.08 7.63
CA LYS A 67 11.29 0.68 7.18
C LYS A 67 10.17 0.50 6.14
N PRO A 68 10.31 1.09 4.93
CA PRO A 68 9.21 1.23 3.98
C PRO A 68 8.74 -0.12 3.40
N LEU A 69 9.66 -1.07 3.30
CA LEU A 69 9.38 -2.42 2.79
C LEU A 69 8.85 -3.38 3.86
N ALA A 70 8.90 -3.04 5.15
CA ALA A 70 8.54 -4.00 6.20
C ALA A 70 7.06 -4.38 6.15
N LEU A 71 6.78 -5.69 6.18
CA LEU A 71 5.41 -6.21 6.28
C LEU A 71 4.79 -5.90 7.65
N TRP A 72 5.51 -6.24 8.72
CA TRP A 72 5.14 -5.94 10.10
C TRP A 72 6.17 -5.02 10.76
N PRO A 73 5.76 -3.95 11.47
CA PRO A 73 4.37 -3.47 11.60
C PRO A 73 3.94 -2.54 10.45
N THR A 74 4.87 -2.03 9.62
CA THR A 74 4.62 -0.95 8.66
C THR A 74 3.47 -1.25 7.69
N GLY A 75 3.54 -2.36 6.95
CA GLY A 75 2.50 -2.74 5.99
C GLY A 75 1.12 -2.91 6.63
N ILE A 76 1.05 -3.57 7.79
CA ILE A 76 -0.22 -3.76 8.51
C ILE A 76 -0.83 -2.45 8.98
N ILE A 77 -0.02 -1.53 9.54
CA ILE A 77 -0.52 -0.22 9.97
C ILE A 77 -1.04 0.58 8.77
N ILE A 78 -0.30 0.58 7.65
CA ILE A 78 -0.73 1.28 6.43
C ILE A 78 -2.05 0.70 5.92
N TRP A 79 -2.15 -0.62 5.83
CA TRP A 79 -3.38 -1.30 5.41
C TRP A 79 -4.55 -1.00 6.34
N ALA A 80 -4.37 -1.12 7.66
CA ALA A 80 -5.42 -0.84 8.63
C ALA A 80 -5.90 0.62 8.55
N CYS A 81 -4.98 1.58 8.44
CA CYS A 81 -5.34 2.98 8.25
C CYS A 81 -6.05 3.23 6.92
N ALA A 82 -5.58 2.63 5.82
CA ALA A 82 -6.21 2.75 4.51
C ALA A 82 -7.66 2.23 4.54
N VAL A 83 -7.92 1.09 5.17
CA VAL A 83 -9.26 0.52 5.30
C VAL A 83 -10.13 1.36 6.23
N VAL A 84 -9.71 1.57 7.49
CA VAL A 84 -10.55 2.22 8.51
C VAL A 84 -10.80 3.68 8.14
N LEU A 85 -9.74 4.44 7.87
CA LEU A 85 -9.89 5.86 7.56
C LEU A 85 -10.48 6.05 6.17
N GLY A 86 -10.15 5.19 5.21
CA GLY A 86 -10.73 5.25 3.86
C GLY A 86 -12.23 5.00 3.87
N LEU A 87 -12.71 3.99 4.61
CA LEU A 87 -14.15 3.73 4.74
C LEU A 87 -14.86 4.85 5.50
N VAL A 88 -14.27 5.36 6.59
CA VAL A 88 -14.85 6.50 7.34
C VAL A 88 -14.95 7.74 6.46
N LEU A 89 -13.85 8.14 5.80
CA LEU A 89 -13.80 9.31 4.93
C LEU A 89 -14.79 9.15 3.76
N ARG A 90 -14.83 7.98 3.14
CA ARG A 90 -15.81 7.69 2.06
C ARG A 90 -17.25 7.86 2.55
N GLY A 91 -17.57 7.33 3.73
CA GLY A 91 -18.92 7.42 4.30
C GLY A 91 -19.36 8.85 4.56
N VAL A 92 -18.50 9.67 5.19
CA VAL A 92 -18.82 11.07 5.47
C VAL A 92 -18.86 11.94 4.20
N SER A 93 -18.16 11.53 3.14
CA SER A 93 -18.25 12.14 1.81
C SER A 93 -19.48 11.70 1.00
N GLY A 94 -20.42 10.95 1.59
CA GLY A 94 -21.64 10.50 0.93
C GLY A 94 -21.48 9.26 0.03
N GLY A 95 -20.33 8.58 0.10
CA GLY A 95 -20.10 7.32 -0.61
C GLY A 95 -20.78 6.13 0.06
N GLY A 96 -21.20 5.14 -0.74
CA GLY A 96 -21.84 3.93 -0.23
C GLY A 96 -20.91 3.07 0.64
N LEU A 97 -21.47 2.54 1.74
CA LEU A 97 -20.80 1.67 2.73
C LEU A 97 -21.46 0.29 2.83
N ALA A 98 -21.93 -0.26 1.71
CA ALA A 98 -22.51 -1.61 1.69
C ALA A 98 -21.57 -2.63 2.38
N PHE A 99 -22.13 -3.56 3.15
CA PHE A 99 -21.33 -4.51 3.93
C PHE A 99 -20.36 -5.33 3.04
N SER A 100 -20.83 -5.74 1.87
CA SER A 100 -20.01 -6.41 0.85
C SER A 100 -18.83 -5.55 0.39
N PHE A 101 -19.05 -4.25 0.17
CA PHE A 101 -17.99 -3.31 -0.20
C PHE A 101 -16.91 -3.23 0.87
N GLN A 102 -17.28 -3.18 2.15
CA GLN A 102 -16.32 -3.12 3.26
C GLN A 102 -15.41 -4.37 3.30
N ILE A 103 -16.00 -5.57 3.12
CA ILE A 103 -15.25 -6.84 3.08
C ILE A 103 -14.29 -6.86 1.89
N VAL A 104 -14.80 -6.61 0.68
CA VAL A 104 -13.99 -6.64 -0.55
C VAL A 104 -12.87 -5.61 -0.47
N THR A 105 -13.16 -4.38 -0.05
CA THR A 105 -12.16 -3.33 0.16
C THR A 105 -11.06 -3.78 1.10
N THR A 106 -11.44 -4.38 2.23
CA THR A 106 -10.49 -4.87 3.23
C THR A 106 -9.55 -5.93 2.63
N LEU A 107 -10.11 -6.91 1.92
CA LEU A 107 -9.36 -8.02 1.33
C LEU A 107 -8.48 -7.59 0.15
N VAL A 108 -9.01 -6.76 -0.75
CA VAL A 108 -8.26 -6.30 -1.94
C VAL A 108 -7.14 -5.36 -1.53
N LEU A 109 -7.40 -4.41 -0.61
CA LEU A 109 -6.33 -3.56 -0.09
C LEU A 109 -5.28 -4.36 0.70
N ALA A 110 -5.68 -5.41 1.43
CA ALA A 110 -4.73 -6.32 2.07
C ALA A 110 -3.84 -7.00 1.02
N ALA A 111 -4.46 -7.58 -0.01
CA ALA A 111 -3.76 -8.28 -1.08
C ALA A 111 -2.79 -7.36 -1.81
N PHE A 112 -3.20 -6.13 -2.16
CA PHE A 112 -2.34 -5.21 -2.89
C PHE A 112 -1.22 -4.65 -2.00
N LEU A 113 -1.56 -4.01 -0.87
CA LEU A 113 -0.57 -3.31 -0.02
C LEU A 113 0.40 -4.29 0.66
N LEU A 114 -0.07 -5.45 1.11
CA LEU A 114 0.79 -6.45 1.75
C LEU A 114 1.45 -7.37 0.73
N GLY A 115 0.75 -7.70 -0.37
CA GLY A 115 1.25 -8.60 -1.39
C GLY A 115 2.48 -8.05 -2.12
N TRP A 116 2.50 -6.77 -2.50
CA TRP A 116 3.68 -6.21 -3.17
C TRP A 116 4.91 -6.18 -2.24
N ARG A 117 4.70 -5.91 -0.94
CA ARG A 117 5.76 -5.96 0.06
C ARG A 117 6.30 -7.37 0.23
N LEU A 118 5.41 -8.38 0.27
CA LEU A 118 5.79 -9.78 0.34
C LEU A 118 6.62 -10.20 -0.88
N ALA A 119 6.19 -9.79 -2.08
CA ALA A 119 6.93 -10.01 -3.31
C ALA A 119 8.31 -9.33 -3.27
N ALA A 120 8.40 -8.07 -2.80
CA ALA A 120 9.67 -7.36 -2.67
C ALA A 120 10.63 -8.07 -1.72
N HIS A 121 10.15 -8.56 -0.57
CA HIS A 121 10.94 -9.36 0.38
C HIS A 121 11.47 -10.64 -0.26
N LEU A 122 10.63 -11.35 -1.01
CA LEU A 122 11.02 -12.58 -1.69
C LEU A 122 12.09 -12.32 -2.75
N VAL A 123 11.92 -11.27 -3.56
CA VAL A 123 12.89 -10.86 -4.59
C VAL A 123 14.24 -10.49 -3.97
N ILE A 124 14.24 -9.72 -2.88
CA ILE A 124 15.47 -9.35 -2.16
C ILE A 124 16.16 -10.60 -1.60
N ARG A 125 15.39 -11.53 -1.01
CA ARG A 125 15.91 -12.80 -0.48
C ARG A 125 16.56 -13.65 -1.57
N ILE A 126 15.92 -13.77 -2.73
CA ILE A 126 16.46 -14.52 -3.88
C ILE A 126 17.74 -13.87 -4.41
N ARG A 127 17.76 -12.54 -4.56
CA ARG A 127 18.95 -11.82 -5.04
C ARG A 127 20.15 -11.97 -4.10
N ASN A 128 19.92 -11.93 -2.79
CA ASN A 128 20.98 -12.11 -1.81
C ASN A 128 21.58 -13.52 -1.86
N ARG A 129 20.75 -14.56 -2.05
CA ARG A 129 21.24 -15.93 -2.27
C ARG A 129 22.15 -16.03 -3.50
N ARG A 130 21.78 -15.39 -4.62
CA ARG A 130 22.60 -15.38 -5.84
C ARG A 130 23.95 -14.67 -5.67
N ARG A 131 24.00 -13.57 -4.91
CA ARG A 131 25.26 -12.84 -4.64
C ARG A 131 26.26 -13.63 -3.81
N VAL A 132 25.78 -14.44 -2.87
CA VAL A 132 26.64 -15.33 -2.07
C VAL A 132 27.13 -16.51 -2.92
N ALA A 133 26.30 -17.02 -3.83
CA ALA A 133 26.66 -18.14 -4.71
C ALA A 133 27.65 -17.78 -5.84
N TYR A 134 27.70 -16.51 -6.26
CA TYR A 134 28.66 -16.02 -7.27
C TYR A 134 29.30 -14.71 -6.81
N PRO A 135 30.41 -14.78 -6.05
CA PRO A 135 31.18 -13.60 -5.69
C PRO A 135 31.84 -13.05 -6.96
N ARG A 136 31.54 -11.80 -7.33
CA ARG A 136 32.32 -11.12 -8.38
C ARG A 136 33.69 -10.74 -7.81
N ASN A 137 34.72 -11.35 -8.37
CA ASN A 137 36.14 -11.02 -8.24
C ASN A 137 36.49 -9.75 -9.02
#